data_AF-A0A062V4F9-F1
#
_entry.id   AF-A0A062V4F9-F1
#
_cell.length_a   1.000
_cell.length_b   1.000
_cell.length_c   1.000
_cell.angle_alpha   90.00
_cell.angle_beta   90.00
_cell.angle_gamma   90.00
#
_symmetry.space_group_name_H-M   'P 1'
#
loop_
_entity.id
_entity.type
_entity.pdbx_description
1 polymer ?
#
loop_
_entity_poly.entity_id
_entity_poly.type
_entity_poly.pdbx_seq_one_letter_code
_entity_poly.pdbx_strand_id
1 'polypeptide(L)'
;MVLNISDIPTILVIAGLIFLFIAIVRNISGKLETSIDENQAKFLGIVGVSLLGLGLIAPSIGIFLPPEIKPTPITTSIPTPTPTPSSTPIITPTPTSTITQTYSFTPIYIPDAFYPSGWMGDWGDIKLDESSTEDFYSKPISIKINYSAARSQGEGWAGIYWQYPAKNWGDKPEGMNLTGATKLTFWARGEKGGEKAEFKVGGITGQYPDSIQPPVSTGIISLSDKWQQYTIDLKGKDLSHVIGGFLWVTNKEQNPQGSIIYLDDISYE
;
A
#
# COMPACT_ATOMS: atom_id res chain seq x y z
N MET A 1 -6.88 14.38 34.98
CA MET A 1 -6.21 13.16 34.49
C MET A 1 -5.62 13.52 33.13
N VAL A 2 -4.30 13.65 33.03
CA VAL A 2 -3.64 13.95 31.75
C VAL A 2 -3.48 12.61 31.05
N LEU A 3 -4.21 12.39 29.97
CA LEU A 3 -4.08 11.17 29.16
C LEU A 3 -2.79 11.28 28.35
N ASN A 4 -1.85 10.36 28.56
CA ASN A 4 -0.65 10.30 27.73
C ASN A 4 -1.00 9.68 26.39
N ILE A 5 -0.38 10.18 25.32
CA ILE A 5 -0.56 9.67 23.95
C ILE A 5 -0.17 8.19 23.85
N SER A 6 0.79 7.75 24.68
CA SER A 6 1.21 6.34 24.80
C SER A 6 0.10 5.41 25.28
N ASP A 7 -0.90 5.93 26.00
CA ASP A 7 -1.93 5.12 26.66
C ASP A 7 -3.13 4.88 25.73
N ILE A 8 -3.20 5.59 24.60
CA ILE A 8 -4.32 5.55 23.66
C ILE A 8 -4.57 4.14 23.11
N PRO A 9 -3.57 3.36 22.66
CA PRO A 9 -3.81 1.99 22.18
C PRO A 9 -4.45 1.10 23.25
N THR A 10 -3.98 1.19 24.49
CA THR A 10 -4.52 0.42 25.61
C THR A 10 -5.95 0.84 25.94
N ILE A 11 -6.25 2.14 25.90
CA ILE A 11 -7.60 2.67 26.11
C ILE A 11 -8.57 2.18 25.02
N LEU A 12 -8.12 2.13 23.76
CA LEU A 12 -8.92 1.61 22.65
C LEU A 12 -9.24 0.12 22.82
N VAL A 13 -8.28 -0.70 23.26
CA VAL A 13 -8.51 -2.12 23.57
C VAL A 13 -9.52 -2.28 24.70
N ILE A 14 -9.38 -1.52 25.79
CA ILE A 14 -10.29 -1.57 26.94
C ILE A 14 -11.71 -1.14 26.51
N ALA A 15 -11.82 -0.04 25.76
CA ALA A 15 -13.11 0.42 25.24
C ALA A 15 -13.76 -0.64 24.33
N GLY A 16 -12.98 -1.24 23.43
CA GLY A 16 -13.44 -2.31 22.55
C GLY A 16 -14.02 -3.51 23.31
N LEU A 17 -13.32 -3.96 24.36
CA LEU A 17 -13.79 -5.04 25.23
C LEU A 17 -15.09 -4.69 25.98
N ILE A 18 -15.24 -3.44 26.44
CA ILE A 18 -16.45 -2.97 27.11
C ILE A 18 -17.64 -2.99 26.14
N PHE A 19 -17.46 -2.50 24.90
CA PHE A 19 -18.53 -2.49 23.89
C PHE A 19 -18.94 -3.91 23.47
N LEU A 20 -17.97 -4.82 23.31
CA LEU A 20 -18.24 -6.24 23.06
C LEU A 20 -18.99 -6.88 24.23
N PHE A 21 -18.60 -6.59 25.47
CA PHE A 21 -19.31 -7.10 26.64
C PHE A 21 -20.76 -6.61 26.67
N ILE A 22 -21.01 -5.32 26.47
CA ILE A 22 -22.36 -4.75 26.42
C ILE A 22 -23.20 -5.39 25.31
N ALA A 23 -22.62 -5.64 24.13
CA ALA A 23 -23.30 -6.30 23.02
C ALA A 23 -23.66 -7.77 23.34
N ILE A 24 -22.81 -8.48 24.09
CA ILE A 24 -22.98 -9.91 24.43
C ILE A 24 -23.91 -10.11 25.64
N VAL A 25 -24.01 -9.14 26.56
CA VAL A 25 -24.88 -9.23 27.74
C VAL A 25 -26.35 -9.51 27.37
N ARG A 26 -26.81 -9.09 26.18
CA ARG A 26 -28.12 -9.48 25.65
C ARG A 26 -28.25 -10.99 25.35
N ASN A 27 -27.17 -11.63 24.90
CA ASN A 27 -27.15 -13.03 24.46
C ASN A 27 -27.00 -14.01 25.65
N ILE A 28 -26.55 -13.52 26.80
CA ILE A 28 -26.42 -14.29 28.05
C ILE A 28 -27.73 -14.16 28.86
N SER A 29 -28.74 -14.90 28.40
CA SER A 29 -29.88 -15.41 29.18
C SER A 29 -30.69 -14.45 30.09
N GLY A 30 -31.82 -13.96 29.57
CA GLY A 30 -33.16 -13.99 30.20
C GLY A 30 -33.43 -13.35 31.58
N LYS A 31 -32.45 -12.72 32.24
CA LYS A 31 -32.61 -12.11 33.58
C LYS A 31 -32.17 -10.65 33.69
N LEU A 32 -31.73 -10.04 32.59
CA LEU A 32 -31.50 -8.59 32.52
C LEU A 32 -32.39 -7.99 31.43
N GLU A 33 -33.35 -7.18 31.83
CA GLU A 33 -34.04 -6.27 30.90
C GLU A 33 -33.04 -5.19 30.49
N THR A 34 -32.37 -5.40 29.37
CA THR A 34 -31.50 -4.38 28.76
C THR A 34 -32.36 -3.51 27.83
N SER A 35 -32.29 -2.18 27.96
CA SER A 35 -32.99 -1.24 27.06
C SER A 35 -32.38 -1.15 25.64
N ILE A 36 -31.54 -2.12 25.27
CA ILE A 36 -30.74 -2.13 24.04
C ILE A 36 -31.37 -3.09 23.04
N ASP A 37 -31.87 -2.57 21.92
CA ASP A 37 -32.45 -3.36 20.84
C ASP A 37 -31.39 -4.11 20.00
N GLU A 38 -31.84 -4.87 19.01
CA GLU A 38 -30.96 -5.78 18.25
C GLU A 38 -29.99 -5.04 17.34
N ASN A 39 -30.45 -3.95 16.76
CA ASN A 39 -29.66 -3.14 15.87
C ASN A 39 -28.60 -2.38 16.69
N GLN A 40 -28.97 -1.90 17.88
CA GLN A 40 -28.03 -1.29 18.82
C GLN A 40 -26.98 -2.29 19.31
N ALA A 41 -27.36 -3.53 19.65
CA ALA A 41 -26.41 -4.57 20.06
C ALA A 41 -25.43 -4.94 18.93
N LYS A 42 -25.92 -5.08 17.69
CA LYS A 42 -25.08 -5.33 16.50
C LYS A 42 -24.12 -4.16 16.25
N PHE A 43 -24.61 -2.94 16.35
CA PHE A 43 -23.80 -1.73 16.20
C PHE A 43 -22.70 -1.64 17.26
N LEU A 44 -23.02 -1.85 18.53
CA LEU A 44 -22.04 -1.87 19.63
C LEU A 44 -21.00 -2.99 19.44
N GLY A 45 -21.40 -4.15 18.91
CA GLY A 45 -20.48 -5.23 18.55
C GLY A 45 -19.50 -4.82 17.46
N ILE A 46 -19.97 -4.17 16.40
CA ILE A 46 -19.12 -3.66 15.31
C ILE A 46 -18.13 -2.61 15.84
N VAL A 47 -18.62 -1.63 16.61
CA VAL A 47 -17.79 -0.59 17.23
C VAL A 47 -16.74 -1.23 18.15
N GLY A 48 -17.12 -2.23 18.95
CA GLY A 48 -16.20 -2.95 19.83
C GLY A 48 -15.06 -3.65 19.08
N VAL A 49 -15.38 -4.35 17.99
CA VAL A 49 -14.38 -5.02 17.15
C VAL A 49 -13.45 -4.01 16.46
N SER A 50 -13.98 -2.90 15.95
CA SER A 50 -13.17 -1.86 15.32
C SER A 50 -12.20 -1.19 16.30
N LEU A 51 -12.64 -0.86 17.51
CA LEU A 51 -11.79 -0.26 18.54
C LEU A 51 -10.71 -1.23 19.04
N LEU A 52 -11.06 -2.50 19.21
CA LEU A 52 -10.13 -3.55 19.63
C LEU A 52 -9.07 -3.81 18.55
N GLY A 53 -9.49 -3.90 17.28
CA GLY A 53 -8.58 -4.01 16.15
C GLY A 53 -7.61 -2.83 16.07
N LEU A 54 -8.14 -1.60 16.11
CA LEU A 54 -7.32 -0.39 16.04
C LEU A 54 -6.32 -0.29 17.21
N GLY A 55 -6.75 -0.61 18.43
CA GLY A 55 -5.88 -0.61 19.61
C GLY A 55 -4.75 -1.64 19.54
N LEU A 56 -5.00 -2.82 18.96
CA LEU A 56 -3.98 -3.88 18.82
C LEU A 56 -2.97 -3.59 17.71
N ILE A 57 -3.38 -2.95 16.61
CA ILE A 57 -2.49 -2.66 15.48
C ILE A 57 -1.82 -1.29 15.58
N ALA A 58 -2.36 -0.36 16.37
CA ALA A 58 -1.87 1.01 16.51
C ALA A 58 -0.36 1.16 16.80
N PRO A 59 0.26 0.32 17.66
CA PRO A 59 1.71 0.37 17.89
C PRO A 59 2.51 0.01 16.63
N SER A 60 2.00 -0.92 15.81
CA SER A 60 2.66 -1.44 14.61
C SER A 60 2.59 -0.51 13.41
N ILE A 61 1.63 0.43 13.41
CA ILE A 61 1.38 1.37 12.30
C ILE A 61 1.79 2.82 12.61
N GLY A 62 2.44 3.06 13.76
CA GLY A 62 3.06 4.35 14.09
C GLY A 62 2.09 5.51 14.33
N ILE A 63 0.78 5.27 14.49
CA ILE A 63 -0.25 6.31 14.64
C ILE A 63 -0.09 7.14 15.94
N PHE A 64 0.61 6.59 16.94
CA PHE A 64 0.85 7.25 18.23
C PHE A 64 2.33 7.32 18.60
N LEU A 65 3.21 7.53 17.61
CA LEU A 65 4.61 7.82 17.90
C LEU A 65 4.71 9.13 18.71
N PRO A 66 5.50 9.17 19.81
CA PRO A 66 5.79 10.42 20.48
C PRO A 66 6.47 11.38 19.50
N PRO A 67 6.29 12.71 19.65
CA PRO A 67 6.91 13.68 18.77
C PRO A 67 8.42 13.47 18.72
N GLU A 68 8.93 13.34 17.49
CA GLU A 68 10.34 13.14 17.22
C GLU A 68 11.16 14.28 17.85
N ILE A 69 12.09 13.92 18.73
CA ILE A 69 13.02 14.89 19.33
C ILE A 69 13.97 15.34 18.22
N LYS A 70 13.62 16.45 17.57
CA LYS A 70 14.45 17.08 16.55
C LYS A 70 15.84 17.37 17.13
N PRO A 71 16.94 16.90 16.51
CA PRO A 71 18.27 17.22 17.00
C PRO A 71 18.47 18.73 17.01
N THR A 72 18.90 19.26 18.16
CA THR A 72 19.15 20.68 18.38
C THR A 72 20.24 21.16 17.42
N PRO A 73 20.12 22.34 16.78
CA PRO A 73 21.15 22.86 15.90
C PRO A 73 22.45 23.07 16.68
N ILE A 74 23.53 22.45 16.21
CA ILE A 74 24.88 22.73 16.69
C ILE A 74 25.16 24.20 16.38
N THR A 75 25.44 24.99 17.42
CA THR A 75 25.73 26.41 17.31
C THR A 75 27.11 26.60 16.66
N THR A 76 27.13 27.15 15.46
CA THR A 76 28.36 27.50 14.73
C THR A 76 29.10 28.62 15.46
N SER A 77 30.29 28.34 15.97
CA SER A 77 31.18 29.33 16.57
C SER A 77 31.86 30.20 15.50
N ILE A 78 31.87 31.51 15.74
CA ILE A 78 32.57 32.55 14.96
C ILE A 78 34.08 32.54 15.28
N PRO A 79 34.95 32.72 14.27
CA PRO A 79 36.10 33.64 14.40
C PRO A 79 36.06 34.68 13.25
N THR A 80 35.95 35.99 13.54
CA THR A 80 37.02 37.02 13.74
C THR A 80 37.92 37.24 12.50
N PRO A 81 38.21 38.50 12.10
CA PRO A 81 38.35 38.86 10.69
C PRO A 81 39.73 38.61 10.07
N THR A 82 39.65 38.43 8.75
CA THR A 82 40.65 38.43 7.68
C THR A 82 41.83 39.40 7.82
N PRO A 83 43.06 38.96 7.54
CA PRO A 83 44.10 39.81 6.96
C PRO A 83 44.14 39.74 5.42
N THR A 84 44.36 40.90 4.83
CA THR A 84 44.52 41.32 3.41
C THR A 84 45.54 40.48 2.59
N PRO A 85 45.42 40.38 1.24
CA PRO A 85 45.97 39.27 0.48
C PRO A 85 47.45 39.45 0.08
N SER A 86 48.19 38.35 0.04
CA SER A 86 49.50 38.25 -0.62
C SER A 86 49.34 37.44 -1.91
N SER A 87 49.83 37.98 -3.02
CA SER A 87 49.72 37.42 -4.36
C SER A 87 50.50 36.12 -4.52
N THR A 88 49.79 35.03 -4.78
CA THR A 88 50.35 33.73 -5.19
C THR A 88 49.74 33.36 -6.56
N PRO A 89 50.51 32.80 -7.51
CA PRO A 89 50.03 32.55 -8.86
C PRO A 89 48.83 31.58 -8.90
N ILE A 90 47.83 31.94 -9.68
CA ILE A 90 46.62 31.15 -9.95
C ILE A 90 47.04 29.89 -10.73
N ILE A 91 46.91 28.72 -10.10
CA ILE A 91 46.91 27.45 -10.80
C ILE A 91 45.45 27.17 -11.17
N THR A 92 45.14 27.23 -12.46
CA THR A 92 43.82 26.88 -13.01
C THR A 92 43.49 25.42 -12.64
N PRO A 93 42.42 25.12 -11.88
CA PRO A 93 42.02 23.74 -11.67
C PRO A 93 41.53 23.16 -13.00
N THR A 94 42.20 22.11 -13.45
CA THR A 94 41.73 21.25 -14.55
C THR A 94 40.32 20.73 -14.21
N PRO A 95 39.34 20.80 -15.13
CA PRO A 95 38.00 20.31 -14.86
C PRO A 95 38.06 18.82 -14.50
N THR A 96 37.65 18.48 -13.27
CA THR A 96 37.43 17.11 -12.85
C THR A 96 36.25 16.56 -13.64
N SER A 97 36.52 15.62 -14.54
CA SER A 97 35.47 14.86 -15.22
C SER A 97 34.65 14.10 -14.18
N THR A 98 33.45 14.61 -13.87
CA THR A 98 32.43 13.85 -13.14
C THR A 98 32.06 12.66 -14.01
N ILE A 99 32.54 11.47 -13.65
CA ILE A 99 32.08 10.22 -14.26
C ILE A 99 30.68 9.98 -13.70
N THR A 100 29.65 10.39 -14.45
CA THR A 100 28.27 9.98 -14.17
C THR A 100 28.16 8.50 -14.55
N GLN A 101 28.39 7.62 -13.58
CA GLN A 101 28.20 6.19 -13.76
C GLN A 101 26.70 5.93 -13.89
N THR A 102 26.22 5.85 -15.14
CA THR A 102 24.85 5.44 -15.44
C THR A 102 24.73 3.96 -15.15
N TYR A 103 24.23 3.62 -13.96
CA TYR A 103 23.75 2.26 -13.68
C TYR A 103 22.49 2.06 -14.53
N SER A 104 22.61 1.25 -15.58
CA SER A 104 21.45 0.84 -16.38
C SER A 104 20.65 -0.17 -15.56
N PHE A 105 19.45 0.21 -15.12
CA PHE A 105 18.50 -0.74 -14.54
C PHE A 105 17.99 -1.65 -15.67
N THR A 106 17.92 -2.96 -15.41
CA THR A 106 17.33 -3.92 -16.34
C THR A 106 15.84 -4.03 -16.04
N PRO A 107 14.94 -3.78 -17.02
CA PRO A 107 13.51 -3.88 -16.77
C PRO A 107 13.09 -5.24 -16.22
N ILE A 108 12.19 -5.23 -15.23
CA ILE A 108 11.65 -6.44 -14.60
C ILE A 108 10.16 -6.54 -14.93
N TYR A 109 9.79 -7.62 -15.62
CA TYR A 109 8.41 -7.93 -15.96
C TYR A 109 7.71 -8.61 -14.78
N ILE A 110 6.58 -8.06 -14.32
CA ILE A 110 5.90 -8.51 -13.10
C ILE A 110 5.47 -9.98 -13.18
N PRO A 111 4.81 -10.47 -14.24
CA PRO A 111 4.39 -11.87 -14.33
C PRO A 111 5.53 -12.90 -14.30
N ASP A 112 6.77 -12.50 -14.58
CA ASP A 112 7.94 -13.39 -14.52
C ASP A 112 8.60 -13.40 -13.13
N ALA A 113 8.31 -12.40 -12.28
CA ALA A 113 9.03 -12.14 -11.04
C ALA A 113 8.16 -12.20 -9.78
N PHE A 114 6.84 -11.97 -9.89
CA PHE A 114 5.90 -11.90 -8.78
C PHE A 114 4.68 -12.78 -9.03
N TYR A 115 4.03 -13.22 -7.94
CA TYR A 115 2.90 -14.16 -8.00
C TYR A 115 1.61 -13.54 -7.47
N PRO A 116 0.46 -13.63 -8.19
CA PRO A 116 -0.84 -13.09 -7.74
C PRO A 116 -1.41 -13.90 -6.58
N SER A 117 -0.81 -13.74 -5.41
CA SER A 117 -1.02 -14.61 -4.26
C SER A 117 -1.52 -13.86 -3.03
N GLY A 118 -1.54 -12.53 -3.10
CA GLY A 118 -2.06 -11.67 -2.04
C GLY A 118 -3.51 -11.27 -2.27
N TRP A 119 -4.44 -12.21 -2.14
CA TRP A 119 -5.88 -11.99 -2.33
C TRP A 119 -6.49 -11.31 -1.10
N MET A 120 -7.27 -10.25 -1.29
CA MET A 120 -7.79 -9.41 -0.21
C MET A 120 -9.26 -9.04 -0.40
N GLY A 121 -9.90 -8.65 0.71
CA GLY A 121 -11.28 -8.19 0.73
C GLY A 121 -12.25 -9.30 0.35
N ASP A 122 -13.21 -8.96 -0.51
CA ASP A 122 -14.16 -9.87 -1.14
C ASP A 122 -13.49 -10.76 -2.20
N TRP A 123 -12.43 -11.49 -1.83
CA TRP A 123 -11.65 -12.32 -2.75
C TRP A 123 -12.47 -13.39 -3.47
N GLY A 124 -13.58 -13.85 -2.88
CA GLY A 124 -14.50 -14.79 -3.51
C GLY A 124 -15.24 -14.21 -4.71
N ASP A 125 -15.21 -12.88 -4.87
CA ASP A 125 -15.79 -12.17 -6.00
C ASP A 125 -14.82 -12.01 -7.17
N ILE A 126 -13.56 -12.44 -7.02
CA ILE A 126 -12.53 -12.25 -8.04
C ILE A 126 -12.31 -13.55 -8.84
N LYS A 127 -12.29 -13.44 -10.17
CA LYS A 127 -11.75 -14.45 -11.08
C LYS A 127 -10.57 -13.84 -11.83
N LEU A 128 -9.41 -14.48 -11.72
CA LEU A 128 -8.17 -14.11 -12.37
C LEU A 128 -7.85 -15.12 -13.48
N ASP A 129 -7.54 -14.62 -14.68
CA ASP A 129 -6.95 -15.38 -15.78
C ASP A 129 -5.71 -14.63 -16.25
N GLU A 130 -4.52 -15.14 -15.92
CA GLU A 130 -3.24 -14.51 -16.30
C GLU A 130 -2.80 -14.81 -17.74
N SER A 131 -3.60 -15.60 -18.48
CA SER A 131 -3.28 -16.12 -19.80
C SER A 131 -4.40 -15.89 -20.82
N SER A 132 -5.18 -14.81 -20.62
CA SER A 132 -6.36 -14.55 -21.43
C SER A 132 -5.98 -14.23 -22.87
N THR A 133 -6.58 -14.94 -23.82
CA THR A 133 -6.37 -14.72 -25.26
C THR A 133 -7.46 -13.86 -25.90
N GLU A 134 -8.40 -13.34 -25.10
CA GLU A 134 -9.56 -12.59 -25.58
C GLU A 134 -9.20 -11.20 -26.10
N ASP A 135 -8.37 -10.47 -25.35
CA ASP A 135 -7.99 -9.09 -25.65
C ASP A 135 -6.60 -8.82 -25.06
N PHE A 136 -5.64 -8.43 -25.88
CA PHE A 136 -4.25 -8.25 -25.48
C PHE A 136 -3.61 -7.07 -26.21
N TYR A 137 -2.57 -6.48 -25.61
CA TYR A 137 -1.92 -5.30 -26.16
C TYR A 137 -0.65 -5.66 -26.92
N SER A 138 0.31 -6.36 -26.31
CA SER A 138 1.63 -6.61 -26.90
C SER A 138 1.84 -8.08 -27.31
N LYS A 139 1.73 -8.99 -26.34
CA LYS A 139 1.86 -10.44 -26.49
C LYS A 139 0.47 -11.05 -26.67
N PRO A 140 0.33 -12.26 -27.23
CA PRO A 140 -0.97 -12.90 -27.46
C PRO A 140 -1.65 -13.42 -26.17
N ILE A 141 -1.33 -12.83 -25.01
CA ILE A 141 -1.97 -13.07 -23.71
C ILE A 141 -2.03 -11.76 -22.93
N SER A 142 -3.06 -11.59 -22.11
CA SER A 142 -3.16 -10.54 -21.12
C SER A 142 -3.69 -11.10 -19.79
N ILE A 143 -3.62 -10.30 -18.74
CA ILE A 143 -4.24 -10.61 -17.46
C ILE A 143 -5.67 -10.07 -17.49
N LYS A 144 -6.66 -10.95 -17.32
CA LYS A 144 -8.07 -10.60 -17.17
C LYS A 144 -8.51 -10.77 -15.71
N ILE A 145 -9.11 -9.72 -15.16
CA ILE A 145 -9.67 -9.72 -13.81
C ILE A 145 -11.17 -9.45 -13.90
N ASN A 146 -11.99 -10.37 -13.39
CA ASN A 146 -13.43 -10.21 -13.24
C ASN A 146 -13.78 -10.10 -11.75
N TYR A 147 -14.41 -9.00 -11.37
CA TYR A 147 -14.97 -8.74 -10.05
C TYR A 147 -16.50 -8.75 -10.11
N SER A 148 -17.16 -9.58 -9.30
CA SER A 148 -18.62 -9.73 -9.32
C SER A 148 -19.40 -8.73 -8.43
N ALA A 149 -18.72 -8.10 -7.48
CA ALA A 149 -19.33 -7.23 -6.47
C ALA A 149 -20.46 -7.88 -5.63
N ALA A 150 -20.42 -9.20 -5.44
CA ALA A 150 -21.41 -9.93 -4.65
C ALA A 150 -21.27 -9.73 -3.13
N ARG A 151 -20.13 -9.19 -2.67
CA ARG A 151 -19.73 -9.07 -1.26
C ARG A 151 -19.63 -10.42 -0.57
N SER A 152 -18.98 -11.39 -1.21
CA SER A 152 -18.88 -12.76 -0.67
C SER A 152 -18.22 -12.83 0.71
N GLN A 153 -17.36 -11.87 1.08
CA GLN A 153 -16.76 -11.77 2.41
C GLN A 153 -17.35 -10.62 3.25
N GLY A 154 -18.23 -9.80 2.68
CA GLY A 154 -18.91 -8.69 3.36
C GLY A 154 -18.16 -7.37 3.36
N GLU A 155 -16.99 -7.28 2.73
CA GLU A 155 -16.07 -6.14 2.85
C GLU A 155 -16.46 -4.97 1.94
N GLY A 156 -17.08 -5.23 0.79
CA GLY A 156 -17.46 -4.22 -0.20
C GLY A 156 -16.31 -3.78 -1.11
N TRP A 157 -15.12 -4.35 -0.96
CA TRP A 157 -13.93 -4.08 -1.77
C TRP A 157 -13.14 -5.38 -1.99
N ALA A 158 -12.34 -5.46 -3.05
CA ALA A 158 -11.53 -6.64 -3.35
C ALA A 158 -10.22 -6.24 -4.05
N GLY A 159 -9.17 -7.03 -3.87
CA GLY A 159 -7.87 -6.75 -4.51
C GLY A 159 -6.92 -7.93 -4.55
N ILE A 160 -5.90 -7.83 -5.40
CA ILE A 160 -4.84 -8.83 -5.58
C ILE A 160 -3.48 -8.14 -5.59
N TYR A 161 -2.59 -8.53 -4.67
CA TYR A 161 -1.16 -8.29 -4.80
C TYR A 161 -0.48 -9.39 -5.62
N TRP A 162 0.37 -8.96 -6.54
CA TRP A 162 1.49 -9.75 -7.05
C TRP A 162 2.64 -9.64 -6.04
N GLN A 163 2.91 -10.75 -5.35
CA GLN A 163 3.82 -10.83 -4.22
C GLN A 163 5.09 -11.61 -4.56
N TYR A 164 6.21 -11.21 -3.94
CA TYR A 164 7.44 -11.98 -3.91
C TYR A 164 7.96 -12.20 -2.48
N PRO A 165 8.31 -13.44 -2.11
CA PRO A 165 7.82 -14.67 -2.71
C PRO A 165 6.29 -14.77 -2.58
N ALA A 166 5.68 -15.77 -3.22
CA ALA A 166 4.24 -15.96 -3.12
C ALA A 166 3.76 -16.04 -1.65
N LYS A 167 2.60 -15.42 -1.37
CA LYS A 167 1.95 -15.37 -0.04
C LYS A 167 2.85 -14.75 1.04
N ASN A 168 3.68 -13.77 0.70
CA ASN A 168 4.46 -13.04 1.68
C ASN A 168 3.66 -11.80 2.12
N TRP A 169 3.24 -11.80 3.38
CA TRP A 169 2.53 -10.69 4.02
C TRP A 169 3.44 -9.97 5.02
N GLY A 170 4.73 -9.89 4.71
CA GLY A 170 5.77 -9.35 5.58
C GLY A 170 6.18 -10.29 6.71
N ASP A 171 5.78 -11.56 6.64
CA ASP A 171 6.18 -12.63 7.55
C ASP A 171 7.49 -13.31 7.13
N LYS A 172 7.95 -13.08 5.89
CA LYS A 172 9.16 -13.68 5.33
C LYS A 172 10.21 -12.60 5.04
N PRO A 173 11.49 -12.85 5.34
CA PRO A 173 12.57 -11.88 5.14
C PRO A 173 12.85 -11.55 3.67
N GLU A 174 12.47 -12.43 2.74
CA GLU A 174 12.70 -12.25 1.31
C GLU A 174 11.88 -11.08 0.74
N GLY A 175 12.51 -10.36 -0.19
CA GLY A 175 11.91 -9.28 -0.98
C GLY A 175 12.79 -9.01 -2.19
N MET A 176 12.21 -8.51 -3.27
CA MET A 176 12.96 -8.14 -4.46
C MET A 176 13.70 -6.82 -4.22
N ASN A 177 14.99 -6.78 -4.55
CA ASN A 177 15.72 -5.52 -4.62
C ASN A 177 15.56 -4.94 -6.03
N LEU A 178 14.76 -3.89 -6.14
CA LEU A 178 14.47 -3.16 -7.38
C LEU A 178 15.16 -1.78 -7.39
N THR A 179 16.20 -1.61 -6.59
CA THR A 179 16.98 -0.35 -6.54
C THR A 179 17.47 0.04 -7.92
N GLY A 180 17.18 1.28 -8.31
CA GLY A 180 17.53 1.82 -9.63
C GLY A 180 16.32 1.98 -10.55
N ALA A 181 15.23 1.23 -10.33
CA ALA A 181 13.98 1.51 -11.01
C ALA A 181 13.46 2.90 -10.61
N THR A 182 12.93 3.62 -11.58
CA THR A 182 12.40 4.97 -11.42
C THR A 182 10.91 5.04 -11.68
N LYS A 183 10.33 4.00 -12.28
CA LYS A 183 8.89 3.91 -12.53
C LYS A 183 8.45 2.46 -12.65
N LEU A 184 7.15 2.25 -12.49
CA LEU A 184 6.46 1.06 -12.97
C LEU A 184 5.45 1.49 -14.05
N THR A 185 5.46 0.81 -15.20
CA THR A 185 4.49 1.03 -16.29
C THR A 185 3.63 -0.20 -16.49
N PHE A 186 2.42 0.02 -16.98
CA PHE A 186 1.48 -1.05 -17.32
C PHE A 186 0.43 -0.54 -18.29
N TRP A 187 -0.13 -1.43 -19.10
CA TRP A 187 -1.29 -1.15 -19.93
C TRP A 187 -2.54 -1.65 -19.24
N ALA A 188 -3.61 -0.85 -19.29
CA ALA A 188 -4.89 -1.26 -18.74
C ALA A 188 -6.05 -0.77 -19.60
N ARG A 189 -7.14 -1.54 -19.58
CA ARG A 189 -8.45 -1.16 -20.11
C ARG A 189 -9.58 -1.83 -19.33
N GLY A 190 -10.77 -1.24 -19.41
CA GLY A 190 -12.01 -1.89 -19.04
C GLY A 190 -12.60 -2.68 -20.20
N GLU A 191 -13.51 -3.61 -19.90
CA GLU A 191 -14.29 -4.31 -20.91
C GLU A 191 -15.25 -3.36 -21.63
N LYS A 192 -15.94 -2.48 -20.89
CA LYS A 192 -16.96 -1.56 -21.39
C LYS A 192 -16.51 -0.10 -21.35
N GLY A 193 -15.46 0.21 -20.60
CA GLY A 193 -15.06 1.56 -20.27
C GLY A 193 -15.89 2.13 -19.11
N GLY A 194 -15.24 2.92 -18.26
CA GLY A 194 -15.82 3.50 -17.05
C GLY A 194 -15.54 2.71 -15.77
N GLU A 195 -15.07 1.46 -15.88
CA GLU A 195 -14.67 0.64 -14.73
C GLU A 195 -13.64 1.37 -13.87
N LYS A 196 -13.80 1.28 -12.55
CA LYS A 196 -12.90 1.94 -11.58
C LYS A 196 -11.92 0.96 -10.98
N ALA A 197 -10.64 1.31 -11.03
CA ALA A 197 -9.56 0.55 -10.41
C ALA A 197 -8.50 1.49 -9.85
N GLU A 198 -7.85 1.08 -8.77
CA GLU A 198 -6.66 1.74 -8.24
C GLU A 198 -5.50 0.74 -8.28
N PHE A 199 -4.32 1.23 -8.68
CA PHE A 199 -3.11 0.41 -8.79
C PHE A 199 -2.03 0.95 -7.87
N LYS A 200 -1.28 0.05 -7.21
CA LYS A 200 -0.26 0.42 -6.23
C LYS A 200 1.00 -0.42 -6.32
N VAL A 201 2.06 0.09 -5.70
CA VAL A 201 3.32 -0.60 -5.45
C VAL A 201 3.70 -0.45 -3.98
N GLY A 202 4.18 -1.54 -3.36
CA GLY A 202 4.60 -1.58 -1.96
C GLY A 202 3.45 -1.62 -0.96
N GLY A 203 3.73 -1.23 0.28
CA GLY A 203 2.73 -1.10 1.34
C GLY A 203 2.42 -2.37 2.15
N ILE A 204 3.02 -3.51 1.84
CA ILE A 204 2.94 -4.70 2.71
C ILE A 204 3.75 -4.42 3.98
N THR A 205 3.09 -4.54 5.13
CA THR A 205 3.69 -4.36 6.46
C THR A 205 4.00 -5.71 7.08
N GLY A 206 4.65 -5.76 8.24
CA GLY A 206 4.95 -7.01 8.95
C GLY A 206 6.28 -6.97 9.69
N GLN A 207 6.82 -8.13 9.99
CA GLN A 207 8.17 -8.27 10.57
C GLN A 207 9.25 -7.86 9.55
N TYR A 208 9.00 -8.12 8.28
CA TYR A 208 9.86 -7.79 7.15
C TYR A 208 9.03 -7.00 6.14
N PRO A 209 8.78 -5.71 6.38
CA PRO A 209 7.87 -4.90 5.55
C PRO A 209 8.51 -4.54 4.21
N ASP A 210 7.67 -4.15 3.25
CA ASP A 210 8.11 -3.38 2.09
C ASP A 210 8.91 -2.15 2.54
N SER A 211 10.00 -1.87 1.84
CA SER A 211 10.75 -0.60 1.98
C SER A 211 9.94 0.63 1.53
N ILE A 212 8.97 0.42 0.64
CA ILE A 212 8.03 1.44 0.19
C ILE A 212 6.87 1.55 1.17
N GLN A 213 6.91 2.57 2.03
CA GLN A 213 5.83 2.90 2.98
C GLN A 213 5.58 4.41 3.01
N PRO A 214 4.33 4.89 2.90
CA PRO A 214 3.13 4.16 2.47
C PRO A 214 3.23 3.69 1.00
N PRO A 215 2.31 2.83 0.50
CA PRO A 215 2.31 2.42 -0.90
C PRO A 215 2.19 3.62 -1.85
N VAL A 216 2.85 3.55 -3.00
CA VAL A 216 2.69 4.54 -4.07
C VAL A 216 1.50 4.12 -4.92
N SER A 217 0.55 5.03 -5.14
CA SER A 217 -0.73 4.74 -5.78
C SER A 217 -0.97 5.62 -7.01
N THR A 218 -1.68 5.09 -8.00
CA THR A 218 -2.28 5.88 -9.09
C THR A 218 -3.47 6.74 -8.64
N GLY A 219 -3.99 6.49 -7.44
CA GLY A 219 -5.36 6.84 -7.10
C GLY A 219 -6.37 6.05 -7.94
N ILE A 220 -7.65 6.36 -7.78
CA ILE A 220 -8.72 5.71 -8.53
C ILE A 220 -8.72 6.22 -9.96
N ILE A 221 -8.56 5.32 -10.92
CA ILE A 221 -8.62 5.58 -12.35
C ILE A 221 -9.98 5.14 -12.88
N SER A 222 -10.52 5.92 -13.83
CA SER A 222 -11.60 5.48 -14.72
C SER A 222 -11.00 4.88 -15.97
N LEU A 223 -11.08 3.56 -16.13
CA LEU A 223 -10.49 2.89 -17.28
C LEU A 223 -11.27 3.18 -18.55
N SER A 224 -10.55 3.36 -19.65
CA SER A 224 -11.09 3.43 -21.01
C SER A 224 -11.44 2.03 -21.51
N ASP A 225 -12.34 1.92 -22.49
CA ASP A 225 -12.59 0.70 -23.27
C ASP A 225 -11.47 0.41 -24.29
N LYS A 226 -10.49 1.30 -24.39
CA LYS A 226 -9.26 1.16 -25.18
C LYS A 226 -8.05 1.06 -24.27
N TRP A 227 -7.08 0.26 -24.70
CA TRP A 227 -5.77 0.15 -24.07
C TRP A 227 -5.11 1.52 -23.90
N GLN A 228 -4.70 1.81 -22.67
CA GLN A 228 -3.93 2.99 -22.31
C GLN A 228 -2.78 2.59 -21.39
N GLN A 229 -1.62 3.23 -21.58
CA GLN A 229 -0.50 3.05 -20.68
C GLN A 229 -0.64 3.96 -19.47
N TYR A 230 -0.36 3.41 -18.30
CA TYR A 230 -0.30 4.11 -17.03
C TYR A 230 1.11 3.99 -16.44
N THR A 231 1.44 4.90 -15.53
CA THR A 231 2.75 4.95 -14.89
C THR A 231 2.60 5.31 -13.43
N ILE A 232 3.31 4.56 -12.57
CA ILE A 232 3.53 4.90 -11.17
C ILE A 232 4.97 5.43 -11.07
N ASP A 233 5.12 6.69 -10.66
CA ASP A 233 6.42 7.33 -10.46
C ASP A 233 7.08 6.80 -9.17
N LEU A 234 8.24 6.19 -9.31
CA LEU A 234 9.03 5.61 -8.23
C LEU A 234 10.34 6.37 -8.02
N LYS A 235 10.53 7.52 -8.66
CA LYS A 235 11.77 8.28 -8.58
C LYS A 235 12.07 8.67 -7.12
N GLY A 236 13.23 8.24 -6.65
CA GLY A 236 13.69 8.51 -5.29
C GLY A 236 12.96 7.73 -4.19
N LYS A 237 12.15 6.72 -4.55
CA LYS A 237 11.59 5.77 -3.59
C LYS A 237 12.65 4.75 -3.19
N ASP A 238 12.57 4.27 -1.96
CA ASP A 238 13.36 3.12 -1.51
C ASP A 238 12.73 1.85 -2.06
N LEU A 239 13.46 1.16 -2.93
CA LEU A 239 13.06 -0.08 -3.58
C LEU A 239 14.00 -1.24 -3.19
N SER A 240 14.72 -1.10 -2.07
CA SER A 240 15.72 -2.07 -1.63
C SER A 240 15.10 -3.41 -1.18
N HIS A 241 13.81 -3.39 -0.82
CA HIS A 241 13.04 -4.56 -0.42
C HIS A 241 11.58 -4.40 -0.84
N VAL A 242 11.17 -5.17 -1.86
CA VAL A 242 9.82 -5.13 -2.44
C VAL A 242 9.19 -6.52 -2.43
N ILE A 243 8.17 -6.67 -1.60
CA ILE A 243 7.23 -7.78 -1.52
C ILE A 243 6.04 -7.52 -2.45
N GLY A 244 5.36 -6.38 -2.27
CA GLY A 244 4.17 -6.00 -3.02
C GLY A 244 4.52 -5.36 -4.36
N GLY A 245 4.90 -6.18 -5.34
CA GLY A 245 5.40 -5.71 -6.64
C GLY A 245 4.37 -4.96 -7.47
N PHE A 246 3.10 -5.35 -7.41
CA PHE A 246 2.00 -4.66 -8.06
C PHE A 246 0.68 -5.03 -7.36
N LEU A 247 -0.22 -4.06 -7.20
CA LEU A 247 -1.54 -4.25 -6.60
C LEU A 247 -2.60 -3.72 -7.54
N TRP A 248 -3.65 -4.51 -7.73
CA TRP A 248 -4.95 -4.02 -8.22
C TRP A 248 -5.97 -4.05 -7.08
N VAL A 249 -6.75 -2.98 -6.93
CA VAL A 249 -7.88 -2.92 -5.98
C VAL A 249 -9.09 -2.22 -6.59
N THR A 250 -10.28 -2.70 -6.23
CA THR A 250 -11.57 -2.10 -6.62
C THR A 250 -12.59 -2.23 -5.50
N ASN A 251 -13.77 -1.62 -5.67
CA ASN A 251 -14.87 -1.75 -4.75
C ASN A 251 -16.26 -1.70 -5.41
N LYS A 252 -17.26 -2.18 -4.67
CA LYS A 252 -18.65 -2.23 -5.11
C LYS A 252 -19.27 -0.84 -5.26
N GLU A 253 -18.90 0.13 -4.44
CA GLU A 253 -19.47 1.48 -4.54
C GLU A 253 -19.18 2.11 -5.92
N GLN A 254 -17.96 1.89 -6.41
CA GLN A 254 -17.50 2.39 -7.70
C GLN A 254 -17.89 1.50 -8.87
N ASN A 255 -18.00 0.18 -8.65
CA ASN A 255 -18.40 -0.80 -9.64
C ASN A 255 -19.59 -1.65 -9.12
N PRO A 256 -20.82 -1.08 -9.06
CA PRO A 256 -21.95 -1.71 -8.37
C PRO A 256 -22.42 -3.03 -8.99
N GLN A 257 -22.17 -3.21 -10.28
CA GLN A 257 -22.49 -4.40 -11.08
C GLN A 257 -21.27 -5.31 -11.31
N GLY A 258 -20.17 -5.05 -10.59
CA GLY A 258 -18.88 -5.67 -10.88
C GLY A 258 -18.13 -4.96 -12.02
N SER A 259 -16.98 -5.52 -12.38
CA SER A 259 -16.10 -4.98 -13.42
C SER A 259 -15.28 -6.10 -14.06
N ILE A 260 -15.02 -5.97 -15.36
CA ILE A 260 -14.01 -6.76 -16.05
C ILE A 260 -12.95 -5.80 -16.56
N ILE A 261 -11.70 -6.05 -16.21
CA ILE A 261 -10.56 -5.27 -16.66
C ILE A 261 -9.48 -6.18 -17.23
N TYR A 262 -8.65 -5.59 -18.08
CA TYR A 262 -7.50 -6.25 -18.71
C TYR A 262 -6.23 -5.47 -18.40
N LEU A 263 -5.15 -6.19 -18.12
CA LEU A 263 -3.83 -5.65 -17.84
C LEU A 263 -2.79 -6.32 -18.74
N ASP A 264 -1.80 -5.57 -19.19
CA ASP A 264 -0.70 -6.08 -20.01
C ASP A 264 0.59 -5.28 -19.73
N ASP A 265 1.74 -5.82 -20.14
CA ASP A 265 3.04 -5.12 -20.14
C ASP A 265 3.43 -4.46 -18.80
N ILE A 266 3.11 -5.11 -17.68
CA ILE A 266 3.42 -4.61 -16.33
C ILE A 266 4.92 -4.75 -16.02
N SER A 267 5.66 -3.65 -15.97
CA SER A 267 7.13 -3.67 -15.83
C SER A 267 7.70 -2.55 -14.95
N TYR A 268 8.75 -2.86 -14.20
CA TYR A 268 9.65 -1.85 -13.61
C TYR A 268 10.69 -1.39 -14.63
N GLU A 269 11.03 -0.10 -14.61
CA GLU A 269 11.99 0.57 -15.52
C GLU A 269 12.88 1.59 -14.81
#